data_AF-A0A838DCR2-F1
#
_entry.id   AF-A0A838DCR2-F1
#
_cell.length_a   1.000
_cell.length_b   1.000
_cell.length_c   1.000
_cell.angle_alpha   90.00
_cell.angle_beta   90.00
_cell.angle_gamma   90.00
#
_symmetry.space_group_name_H-M   'P 1'
#
loop_
_entity.id
_entity.type
_entity.pdbx_description
1 polymer ?
#
loop_
_entity_poly.entity_id
_entity_poly.type
_entity_poly.pdbx_seq_one_letter_code
_entity_poly.pdbx_strand_id
1 'polypeptide(L)' 'AGFDTSRSGVSKIEARLSYVDDKTMLYLAEVLRVPVQELFPPRTPGNRIHEFMEKLETTRF' A
#
# COMPACT_ATOMS: atom_id res chain seq x y z
N ALA A 1 -10.61 14.81 -8.90
CA ALA A 1 -9.29 14.70 -9.55
C ALA A 1 -8.89 13.24 -9.53
N GLY A 2 -8.71 12.61 -10.70
CA GLY A 2 -8.36 11.19 -10.82
C GLY A 2 -6.85 10.95 -10.64
N PHE A 3 -6.47 9.71 -10.34
CA PHE A 3 -5.07 9.30 -10.33
C PHE A 3 -4.49 9.34 -11.75
N ASP A 4 -3.26 9.83 -11.89
CA ASP A 4 -2.54 9.79 -13.16
C ASP A 4 -2.08 8.36 -13.44
N THR A 5 -2.83 7.66 -14.29
CA THR A 5 -2.55 6.29 -14.73
C THR A 5 -1.67 6.23 -15.98
N SER A 6 -1.12 7.36 -16.42
CA SER A 6 -0.15 7.37 -17.52
C SER A 6 1.08 6.54 -17.15
N ARG A 7 1.70 5.91 -18.15
CA ARG A 7 2.91 5.08 -17.95
C ARG A 7 4.03 5.87 -17.25
N SER A 8 4.20 7.14 -17.60
CA SER A 8 5.20 8.01 -16.97
C SER A 8 4.85 8.36 -15.52
N GLY A 9 3.57 8.53 -15.19
CA GLY A 9 3.09 8.70 -13.82
C GLY A 9 3.37 7.46 -12.96
N VAL A 10 3.00 6.29 -13.47
CA VAL A 10 3.23 5.00 -12.79
C VAL A 10 4.72 4.73 -12.59
N SER A 11 5.57 4.92 -13.62
CA SER A 11 7.02 4.68 -13.48
C SER A 11 7.69 5.57 -12.42
N LYS A 12 7.19 6.80 -12.18
CA LYS A 12 7.69 7.65 -11.09
C LYS A 12 7.32 7.11 -9.71
N ILE A 13 6.17 6.45 -9.59
CA ILE A 13 5.72 5.80 -8.36
C ILE A 13 6.59 4.55 -8.13
N GLU A 14 6.72 3.70 -9.13
CA GLU A 14 7.53 2.47 -9.08
C GLU A 14 8.98 2.74 -8.69
N ALA A 15 9.60 3.80 -9.24
CA ALA A 15 10.96 4.20 -8.90
C ALA A 15 11.15 4.61 -7.43
N ARG A 16 10.06 4.89 -6.70
CA ARG A 16 10.08 5.24 -5.27
C ARG A 16 9.63 4.10 -4.36
N LEU A 17 9.17 2.98 -4.92
CA LEU A 17 8.80 1.81 -4.13
C LEU A 17 10.07 1.13 -3.63
N SER A 18 10.16 0.98 -2.32
CA SER A 18 11.17 0.11 -1.71
C SER A 18 10.54 -1.24 -1.45
N TYR A 19 11.18 -2.30 -1.93
CA TYR A 19 10.76 -3.65 -1.59
C TYR A 19 11.09 -3.93 -0.13
N VAL A 20 10.09 -4.41 0.62
CA VAL A 20 10.22 -4.75 2.05
C VAL A 20 9.76 -6.19 2.22
N ASP A 21 10.66 -7.04 2.71
CA ASP A 21 10.36 -8.45 2.99
C ASP A 21 9.78 -8.64 4.40
N ASP A 22 9.32 -9.86 4.69
CA ASP A 22 8.72 -10.21 5.99
C ASP A 22 9.68 -9.96 7.15
N LYS A 23 10.98 -10.22 6.97
CA LYS A 23 11.98 -10.00 8.02
C LYS A 23 12.11 -8.52 8.36
N THR A 24 12.12 -7.68 7.35
CA THR A 24 12.19 -6.22 7.49
C THR A 24 10.90 -5.68 8.13
N MET A 25 9.74 -6.21 7.73
CA MET A 25 8.45 -5.86 8.36
C MET A 25 8.41 -6.24 9.85
N LEU A 26 8.86 -7.44 10.20
CA LEU A 26 8.91 -7.90 11.59
C LEU A 26 9.90 -7.08 12.43
N TYR A 27 11.07 -6.76 11.87
CA TYR A 27 12.03 -5.86 12.51
C TYR A 27 11.43 -4.49 12.79
N LEU A 28 10.71 -3.91 11.82
CA LEU A 28 10.05 -2.61 12.01
C LEU A 28 8.98 -2.67 13.10
N ALA A 29 8.18 -3.73 13.14
CA ALA A 29 7.18 -3.95 14.20
C ALA A 29 7.84 -4.02 15.60
N GLU A 30 8.97 -4.73 15.71
CA GLU A 30 9.73 -4.84 16.95
C GLU A 30 10.30 -3.50 17.41
N VAL A 31 10.98 -2.77 16.51
CA VAL A 31 11.60 -1.47 16.80
C VAL A 31 10.56 -0.43 17.20
N LEU A 32 9.45 -0.38 16.47
CA LEU A 32 8.37 0.58 16.71
C LEU A 32 7.43 0.15 17.86
N ARG A 33 7.57 -1.09 18.35
CA ARG A 33 6.73 -1.70 19.40
C ARG A 33 5.24 -1.67 19.06
N VAL A 34 4.91 -1.93 17.80
CA VAL A 34 3.54 -2.02 17.30
C VAL A 34 3.30 -3.39 16.69
N PRO A 35 2.07 -3.91 16.72
CA PRO A 35 1.74 -5.13 15.98
C PRO A 35 1.91 -4.89 14.47
N VAL A 36 2.27 -5.93 13.73
CA VAL A 36 2.52 -5.86 12.26
C VAL A 36 1.34 -5.26 11.50
N GLN A 37 0.12 -5.50 11.96
CA GLN A 37 -1.11 -4.99 11.37
C GLN A 37 -1.17 -3.45 11.36
N GLU A 38 -0.56 -2.79 12.35
CA GLU A 38 -0.51 -1.31 12.45
C GLU A 38 0.53 -0.68 11.51
N LEU A 39 1.43 -1.48 10.92
CA LEU A 39 2.33 -1.00 9.87
C LEU A 39 1.60 -0.76 8.54
N PHE A 40 0.38 -1.30 8.40
CA PHE A 40 -0.44 -1.12 7.21
C PHE A 40 -1.46 -0.01 7.44
N PRO A 41 -1.76 0.81 6.42
CA PRO A 41 -2.81 1.83 6.54
C PRO A 41 -4.16 1.17 6.85
N PRO A 42 -4.98 1.80 7.73
CA PRO A 42 -6.26 1.23 8.13
C PRO A 42 -7.23 1.11 6.94
N ARG A 43 -7.85 -0.07 6.79
CA ARG A 43 -8.87 -0.36 5.77
C ARG A 43 -10.26 0.14 6.18
N THR A 44 -10.37 1.40 6.58
CA THR A 44 -11.65 1.95 7.06
C THR A 44 -12.63 2.12 5.89
N PRO A 45 -13.85 1.56 5.96
CA PRO A 45 -14.88 1.75 4.93
C PRO A 45 -15.19 3.23 4.72
N GLY A 46 -15.40 3.63 3.46
CA GLY A 46 -15.65 5.04 3.07
C GLY A 46 -14.40 5.89 2.88
N ASN A 47 -13.20 5.34 3.09
CA ASN A 47 -11.96 5.96 2.61
C ASN A 47 -11.76 5.63 1.13
N ARG A 48 -11.43 6.64 0.31
CA ARG A 48 -11.12 6.46 -1.13
C ARG A 48 -10.06 5.41 -1.39
N ILE A 49 -9.08 5.25 -0.49
CA ILE A 49 -8.04 4.22 -0.61
C ILE A 49 -8.63 2.82 -0.43
N HIS A 50 -9.56 2.65 0.51
CA HIS A 50 -10.22 1.37 0.75
C HIS A 50 -11.04 0.93 -0.47
N GLU A 51 -11.87 1.83 -1.01
CA GLU A 51 -12.67 1.56 -2.22
C GLU A 51 -11.79 1.22 -3.43
N PHE A 52 -10.64 1.88 -3.56
CA PHE A 52 -9.70 1.62 -4.64
C PHE A 52 -9.00 0.26 -4.47
N MET A 53 -8.58 -0.10 -3.26
CA MET A 53 -7.99 -1.40 -2.97
C MET A 53 -9.00 -2.54 -3.19
N GLU A 54 -10.24 -2.37 -2.74
CA GLU A 54 -11.33 -3.32 -2.96
C GLU A 54 -11.58 -3.56 -4.45
N LYS A 55 -11.57 -2.49 -5.25
CA LYS A 55 -11.68 -2.60 -6.71
C LYS A 55 -10.49 -3.36 -7.32
N LEU A 56 -9.25 -3.13 -6.86
CA LEU A 56 -8.08 -3.86 -7.35
C LEU A 56 -8.12 -5.36 -6.98
N GLU A 57 -8.54 -5.69 -5.76
CA GLU A 57 -8.64 -7.08 -5.28
C GLU A 57 -9.74 -7.87 -6.01
N THR A 58 -10.81 -7.20 -6.45
CA THR A 58 -11.97 -7.83 -7.11
C THR A 58 -11.88 -7.83 -8.64
N THR A 59 -11.12 -6.92 -9.24
CA THR A 59 -10.94 -6.86 -10.69
C THR A 59 -9.91 -7.92 -11.12
N ARG A 60 -10.38 -8.99 -11.78
CA ARG A 60 -9.50 -9.94 -12.46
C ARG A 60 -8.94 -9.28 -13.73
N PHE A 61 -7.61 -9.19 -13.83
CA PHE A 61 -6.87 -8.82 -15.03
C PHE A 61 -6.67 -10.03 -15.94
#